data_AF-A0A950UKP2-F1
#
_entry.id   AF-A0A950UKP2-F1
#
_cell.length_a   1.000
_cell.length_b   1.000
_cell.length_c   1.000
_cell.angle_alpha   90.00
_cell.angle_beta   90.00
_cell.angle_gamma   90.00
#
_symmetry.space_group_name_H-M   'P 1'
#
loop_
_entity.id
_entity.type
_entity.pdbx_description
1 polymer ?
#
loop_
_entity_poly.entity_id
_entity_poly.type
_entity_poly.pdbx_seq_one_letter_code
_entity_poly.pdbx_strand_id
1 'polypeptide(L)'
;MARPPAHAWEVVGESSNPTPGDPDAIAFLGQDLRDTADAINRRATDIAFLASVESWQRKAADAFRNAAGDAVAQLRKAFHRYDVASRALGTQPDGGDAYAAAVSRAQAVADKALRDAQNADTESSALQRQIEQLPHDTPDIDPTRISLIRR
;
A
#
# COMPACT_ATOMS: atom_id res chain seq x y z
N MET A 1 -9.82 -7.83 4.55
CA MET A 1 -9.89 -8.23 5.99
C MET A 1 -9.77 -6.97 6.82
N ALA A 2 -10.53 -6.82 7.91
CA ALA A 2 -10.37 -5.64 8.78
C ALA A 2 -9.00 -5.68 9.49
N ARG A 3 -8.31 -4.54 9.57
CA ARG A 3 -7.05 -4.41 10.31
C ARG A 3 -7.29 -4.74 11.79
N PRO A 4 -6.31 -5.35 12.50
CA PRO A 4 -6.42 -5.61 13.94
C PRO A 4 -6.67 -4.31 14.73
N PRO A 5 -7.52 -4.34 15.78
CA PRO A 5 -7.82 -3.17 16.60
C PRO A 5 -6.59 -2.71 17.41
N ALA A 6 -6.59 -1.46 17.89
CA ALA A 6 -5.44 -0.86 18.58
C ALA A 6 -4.92 -1.69 19.77
N HIS A 7 -5.81 -2.18 20.64
CA HIS A 7 -5.45 -2.99 21.82
C HIS A 7 -4.77 -4.31 21.47
N ALA A 8 -4.96 -4.85 20.25
CA ALA A 8 -4.32 -6.09 19.87
C ALA A 8 -2.79 -5.94 19.81
N TRP A 9 -2.29 -4.73 19.56
CA TRP A 9 -0.87 -4.44 19.39
C TRP A 9 -0.10 -4.27 20.71
N GLU A 10 -0.78 -4.22 21.85
CA GLU A 10 -0.14 -4.09 23.17
C GLU A 10 0.81 -5.26 23.47
N VAL A 11 0.51 -6.45 22.96
CA VAL A 11 1.36 -7.66 23.12
C VAL A 11 2.74 -7.52 22.46
N VAL A 12 2.88 -6.63 21.48
CA VAL A 12 4.16 -6.28 20.85
C VAL A 12 4.71 -4.93 21.34
N GLY A 13 4.14 -4.37 22.40
CA GLY A 13 4.59 -3.10 23.00
C GLY A 13 4.14 -1.85 22.24
N GLU A 14 3.21 -1.99 21.29
CA GLU A 14 2.70 -0.89 20.48
C GLU A 14 1.35 -0.41 20.99
N SER A 15 1.17 0.91 21.10
CA SER A 15 -0.09 1.51 21.57
C SER A 15 -1.19 1.54 20.51
N SER A 16 -0.84 1.30 19.24
CA SER A 16 -1.77 1.29 18.10
C SER A 16 -1.16 0.55 16.89
N ASN A 17 -1.92 0.40 15.79
CA ASN A 17 -1.42 -0.23 14.57
C ASN A 17 -0.25 0.57 13.96
N PRO A 18 0.98 0.02 13.90
CA PRO A 18 2.15 0.75 13.38
C PRO A 18 2.18 0.86 11.85
N THR A 19 1.27 0.15 11.14
CA THR A 19 1.16 0.16 9.68
C THR A 19 -0.24 0.63 9.24
N PRO A 20 -0.57 1.92 9.43
CA PRO A 20 -1.86 2.47 9.03
C PRO A 20 -1.98 2.59 7.50
N GLY A 21 -3.22 2.72 7.02
CA GLY A 21 -3.54 2.92 5.60
C GLY A 21 -4.31 1.77 4.97
N ASP A 22 -4.73 2.00 3.73
CA ASP A 22 -5.49 1.05 2.91
C ASP A 22 -4.77 0.91 1.54
N PRO A 23 -4.03 -0.19 1.31
CA PRO A 23 -3.36 -0.46 0.05
C PRO A 23 -4.32 -0.46 -1.15
N ASP A 24 -5.55 -0.95 -0.98
CA ASP A 24 -6.54 -1.03 -2.05
C ASP A 24 -7.01 0.38 -2.43
N ALA A 25 -7.27 1.24 -1.44
CA ALA A 25 -7.61 2.64 -1.70
C ALA A 25 -6.47 3.41 -2.37
N ILE A 26 -5.22 3.16 -1.98
CA ILE A 26 -4.04 3.76 -2.63
C ILE A 26 -3.93 3.29 -4.09
N ALA A 27 -4.08 1.98 -4.33
CA ALA A 27 -4.05 1.40 -5.67
C ALA A 27 -5.17 1.94 -6.56
N PHE A 28 -6.37 2.09 -6.00
CA PHE A 28 -7.52 2.69 -6.68
C PHE A 28 -7.23 4.14 -7.09
N LEU A 29 -6.66 4.95 -6.20
CA LEU A 29 -6.24 6.31 -6.55
C LEU A 29 -5.17 6.30 -7.64
N GLY A 30 -4.20 5.39 -7.58
CA GLY A 30 -3.20 5.23 -8.64
C GLY A 30 -3.82 4.89 -10.00
N GLN A 31 -4.89 4.07 -10.01
CA GLN A 31 -5.65 3.75 -11.22
C GLN A 31 -6.43 4.95 -11.75
N ASP A 32 -7.10 5.74 -10.89
CA ASP A 32 -7.82 6.94 -11.31
C ASP A 32 -6.88 7.98 -11.96
N LEU A 33 -5.68 8.14 -11.40
CA LEU A 33 -4.64 8.99 -12.00
C LEU A 33 -4.15 8.42 -13.34
N ARG A 34 -4.06 7.09 -13.49
CA ARG A 34 -3.71 6.45 -14.77
C ARG A 34 -4.75 6.75 -15.82
N ASP A 35 -6.02 6.55 -15.50
CA ASP A 35 -7.15 6.75 -16.41
C ASP A 35 -7.23 8.22 -16.83
N THR A 36 -6.99 9.14 -15.90
CA THR A 36 -6.87 10.57 -16.17
C THR A 36 -5.72 10.88 -17.13
N ALA A 37 -4.53 10.29 -16.90
CA ALA A 37 -3.40 10.44 -17.81
C ALA A 37 -3.74 9.93 -19.22
N ASP A 38 -4.32 8.74 -19.34
CA ASP A 38 -4.68 8.15 -20.61
C ASP A 38 -5.74 8.97 -21.35
N ALA A 39 -6.72 9.55 -20.63
CA ALA A 39 -7.68 10.48 -21.20
C ALA A 39 -7.00 11.75 -21.75
N ILE A 40 -6.10 12.38 -20.99
CA ILE A 40 -5.35 13.56 -21.43
C ILE A 40 -4.52 13.24 -22.67
N ASN A 41 -3.84 12.09 -22.67
CA ASN A 41 -3.01 11.64 -23.79
C ASN A 41 -3.86 11.48 -25.07
N ARG A 42 -5.03 10.84 -24.97
CA ARG A 42 -5.96 10.70 -26.10
C ARG A 42 -6.39 12.06 -26.64
N ARG A 43 -6.82 12.99 -25.78
CA ARG A 43 -7.23 14.34 -26.19
C ARG A 43 -6.10 15.15 -26.83
N ALA A 44 -4.89 15.05 -26.29
CA ALA A 44 -3.72 15.70 -26.88
C ALA A 44 -3.43 15.16 -28.30
N THR A 45 -3.56 13.85 -28.49
CA THR A 45 -3.41 13.21 -29.80
C THR A 45 -4.51 13.63 -30.77
N ASP A 46 -5.77 13.68 -30.34
CA ASP A 46 -6.90 14.14 -31.16
C ASP A 46 -6.68 15.58 -31.67
N ILE A 47 -6.27 16.49 -30.78
CA ILE A 47 -6.00 17.89 -31.12
C ILE A 47 -4.82 17.99 -32.10
N ALA A 48 -3.75 17.23 -31.85
CA ALA A 48 -2.59 17.21 -32.74
C ALA A 48 -2.96 16.72 -34.15
N PHE A 49 -3.82 15.70 -34.25
CA PHE A 49 -4.34 15.20 -35.51
C PHE A 49 -5.21 16.23 -36.24
N LEU A 50 -6.10 16.93 -35.52
CA LEU A 50 -6.89 18.01 -36.10
C LEU A 50 -6.02 19.15 -36.64
N ALA A 51 -4.95 19.49 -35.93
CA ALA A 51 -3.99 20.51 -36.34
C ALA A 51 -3.15 20.10 -37.56
N SER A 52 -2.94 18.80 -37.79
CA SER A 52 -2.15 18.30 -38.91
C SER A 52 -2.90 18.24 -40.24
N VAL A 53 -4.20 18.57 -40.27
CA VAL A 53 -5.00 18.54 -41.50
C VAL A 53 -4.57 19.67 -42.46
N GLU A 54 -3.95 19.28 -43.58
CA GLU A 54 -3.41 20.21 -44.58
C GLU A 54 -4.47 20.75 -45.56
N SER A 55 -5.64 20.10 -45.66
CA SER A 55 -6.71 20.51 -46.58
C SER A 55 -7.40 21.82 -46.20
N TRP A 56 -7.23 22.28 -44.96
CA TRP A 56 -7.69 23.58 -44.49
C TRP A 56 -6.54 24.60 -44.48
N GLN A 57 -6.53 25.50 -45.47
CA GLN A 57 -5.47 26.50 -45.62
C GLN A 57 -6.08 27.90 -45.65
N ARG A 58 -5.74 28.73 -44.64
CA ARG A 58 -6.07 30.17 -44.47
C ARG A 58 -5.49 30.67 -43.14
N LYS A 59 -5.43 31.98 -42.93
CA LYS A 59 -4.99 32.60 -41.64
C LYS A 59 -5.66 32.01 -40.40
N ALA A 60 -6.94 31.63 -40.50
CA ALA A 60 -7.66 30.98 -39.40
C ALA A 60 -7.11 29.58 -39.08
N ALA A 61 -6.70 28.82 -40.10
CA ALA A 61 -6.07 27.51 -39.92
C ALA A 61 -4.70 27.64 -39.25
N ASP A 62 -3.90 28.65 -39.62
CA ASP A 62 -2.58 28.88 -39.00
C ASP A 62 -2.71 29.30 -37.53
N ALA A 63 -3.68 30.18 -37.22
CA ALA A 63 -3.99 30.55 -35.85
C ALA A 63 -4.44 29.34 -35.02
N PHE A 64 -5.28 28.47 -35.59
CA PHE A 64 -5.70 27.23 -34.95
C PHE A 64 -4.50 26.30 -34.68
N ARG A 65 -3.62 26.08 -35.65
CA ARG A 65 -2.43 25.23 -35.49
C ARG A 65 -1.51 25.71 -34.37
N ASN A 66 -1.28 27.02 -34.29
CA ASN A 66 -0.46 27.60 -33.22
C ASN A 66 -1.09 27.36 -31.84
N ALA A 67 -2.38 27.70 -31.68
CA ALA A 67 -3.09 27.49 -30.43
C ALA A 67 -3.18 26.00 -30.04
N ALA A 68 -3.37 25.12 -31.03
CA ALA A 68 -3.36 23.68 -30.84
C ALA A 68 -1.99 23.17 -30.38
N GLY A 69 -0.89 23.68 -30.95
CA GLY A 69 0.48 23.34 -30.53
C GLY A 69 0.73 23.68 -29.05
N ASP A 70 0.36 24.88 -28.63
CA ASP A 70 0.48 25.32 -27.23
C ASP A 70 -0.38 24.47 -26.30
N ALA A 71 -1.63 24.20 -26.68
CA ALA A 71 -2.54 23.36 -25.89
C ALA A 71 -2.01 21.93 -25.75
N VAL A 72 -1.54 21.31 -26.84
CA VAL A 72 -0.94 19.97 -26.83
C VAL A 72 0.27 19.94 -25.92
N ALA A 73 1.15 20.95 -25.96
CA ALA A 73 2.32 21.02 -25.08
C ALA A 73 1.92 21.05 -23.59
N GLN A 74 0.87 21.79 -23.23
CA GLN A 74 0.37 21.83 -21.85
C GLN A 74 -0.30 20.51 -21.43
N LEU A 75 -1.09 19.89 -22.31
CA LEU A 75 -1.69 18.59 -22.05
C LEU A 75 -0.63 17.51 -21.86
N ARG A 76 0.46 17.51 -22.64
CA ARG A 76 1.57 16.56 -22.47
C ARG A 76 2.27 16.71 -21.11
N LYS A 77 2.42 17.94 -20.62
CA LYS A 77 2.93 18.20 -19.27
C LYS A 77 1.98 17.68 -18.19
N ALA A 78 0.67 17.88 -18.38
CA ALA A 78 -0.34 17.35 -17.46
C ALA A 78 -0.33 15.82 -17.44
N PHE A 79 -0.34 15.17 -18.60
CA PHE A 79 -0.19 13.72 -18.76
C PHE A 79 0.99 13.20 -17.94
N HIS A 80 2.17 13.80 -18.11
CA HIS A 80 3.38 13.35 -17.41
C HIS A 80 3.23 13.40 -15.88
N ARG A 81 2.62 14.46 -15.33
CA ARG A 81 2.40 14.56 -13.87
C ARG A 81 1.48 13.46 -13.36
N TYR A 82 0.38 13.19 -14.07
CA TYR A 82 -0.56 12.13 -13.69
C TYR A 82 0.05 10.73 -13.85
N ASP A 83 0.80 10.48 -14.92
CA ASP A 83 1.51 9.22 -15.16
C ASP A 83 2.53 8.93 -14.05
N VAL A 84 3.35 9.93 -13.70
CA VAL A 84 4.36 9.78 -12.63
C VAL A 84 3.69 9.53 -11.28
N ALA A 85 2.62 10.28 -10.95
CA ALA A 85 1.90 10.10 -9.70
C ALA A 85 1.23 8.71 -9.63
N SER A 86 0.58 8.27 -10.72
CA SER A 86 -0.01 6.94 -10.83
C SER A 86 1.02 5.84 -10.62
N ARG A 87 2.19 5.94 -11.26
CA ARG A 87 3.27 4.95 -11.11
C ARG A 87 3.87 4.92 -9.71
N ALA A 88 3.97 6.07 -9.05
CA ALA A 88 4.47 6.15 -7.67
C ALA A 88 3.50 5.49 -6.67
N LEU A 89 2.19 5.72 -6.84
CA LEU A 89 1.17 5.07 -6.01
C LEU A 89 1.05 3.57 -6.33
N GLY A 90 1.12 3.22 -7.61
CA GLY A 90 0.82 1.88 -8.12
C GLY A 90 -0.68 1.71 -8.37
N THR A 91 -1.03 0.81 -9.29
CA THR A 91 -2.43 0.50 -9.63
C THR A 91 -2.91 -0.82 -9.03
N GLN A 92 -2.03 -1.51 -8.31
CA GLN A 92 -2.28 -2.79 -7.66
C GLN A 92 -1.69 -2.78 -6.24
N PRO A 93 -2.38 -3.38 -5.26
CA PRO A 93 -1.89 -3.50 -3.89
C PRO A 93 -0.84 -4.61 -3.76
N ASP A 94 -0.69 -5.46 -4.78
CA ASP A 94 0.22 -6.59 -4.85
C ASP A 94 1.19 -6.43 -6.02
N GLY A 95 2.47 -6.67 -5.75
CA GLY A 95 3.53 -6.67 -6.76
C GLY A 95 4.25 -5.32 -6.95
N GLY A 96 5.53 -5.41 -7.31
CA GLY A 96 6.38 -4.25 -7.60
C GLY A 96 6.77 -3.39 -6.40
N ASP A 97 7.39 -2.24 -6.69
CA ASP A 97 7.99 -1.34 -5.70
C ASP A 97 7.16 -0.06 -5.47
N ALA A 98 5.92 -0.03 -5.97
CA ALA A 98 5.02 1.09 -5.79
C ALA A 98 4.48 1.19 -4.36
N TYR A 99 3.98 2.37 -3.98
CA TYR A 99 3.60 2.67 -2.60
C TYR A 99 2.49 1.74 -2.07
N ALA A 100 1.44 1.46 -2.84
CA ALA A 100 0.38 0.54 -2.44
C ALA A 100 0.93 -0.85 -2.05
N ALA A 101 1.82 -1.39 -2.88
CA ALA A 101 2.46 -2.68 -2.63
C ALA A 101 3.42 -2.65 -1.43
N ALA A 102 4.12 -1.54 -1.20
CA ALA A 102 4.96 -1.37 -0.02
C ALA A 102 4.12 -1.38 1.28
N VAL A 103 2.99 -0.67 1.31
CA VAL A 103 2.07 -0.67 2.46
C VAL A 103 1.51 -2.06 2.70
N SER A 104 1.05 -2.75 1.64
CA SER A 104 0.53 -4.13 1.72
C SER A 104 1.55 -5.10 2.32
N ARG A 105 2.81 -5.04 1.88
CA ARG A 105 3.90 -5.86 2.46
C ARG A 105 4.16 -5.55 3.93
N ALA A 106 4.24 -4.26 4.29
CA ALA A 106 4.47 -3.85 5.66
C ALA A 106 3.34 -4.35 6.59
N GLN A 107 2.11 -4.23 6.13
CA GLN A 107 0.92 -4.73 6.83
C GLN A 107 0.94 -6.25 7.00
N ALA A 108 1.32 -7.01 5.97
CA ALA A 108 1.42 -8.46 6.06
C ALA A 108 2.48 -8.92 7.07
N VAL A 109 3.62 -8.24 7.13
CA VAL A 109 4.69 -8.51 8.10
C VAL A 109 4.23 -8.18 9.51
N ALA A 110 3.61 -7.01 9.71
CA ALA A 110 3.11 -6.59 11.01
C ALA A 110 2.02 -7.55 11.54
N ASP A 111 1.10 -7.97 10.68
CA ASP A 111 0.03 -8.90 11.07
C ASP A 111 0.58 -10.30 11.39
N LYS A 112 1.64 -10.72 10.70
CA LYS A 112 2.33 -11.97 11.03
C LYS A 112 3.02 -11.86 12.39
N ALA A 113 3.78 -10.80 12.63
CA ALA A 113 4.44 -10.57 13.90
C ALA A 113 3.44 -10.50 15.06
N LEU A 114 2.28 -9.86 14.85
CA LEU A 114 1.21 -9.82 15.83
C LEU A 114 0.67 -11.22 16.16
N ARG A 115 0.36 -12.04 15.14
CA ARG A 115 -0.10 -13.42 15.36
C ARG A 115 0.93 -14.25 16.09
N ASP A 116 2.21 -14.13 15.71
CA ASP A 116 3.30 -14.87 16.35
C ASP A 116 3.43 -14.47 17.83
N ALA A 117 3.32 -13.18 18.14
CA ALA A 117 3.36 -12.67 19.52
C ALA A 117 2.16 -13.13 20.36
N GLN A 118 0.95 -13.10 19.80
CA GLN A 118 -0.26 -13.59 20.49
C GLN A 118 -0.19 -15.08 20.80
N ASN A 119 0.36 -15.87 19.88
CA ASN A 119 0.59 -17.31 20.09
C ASN A 119 1.61 -17.53 21.22
N ALA A 120 2.73 -16.81 21.19
CA ALA A 120 3.75 -16.90 22.23
C ALA A 120 3.25 -16.45 23.61
N ASP A 121 2.44 -15.39 23.69
CA ASP A 121 1.84 -14.91 24.94
C ASP A 121 0.85 -15.93 25.52
N THR A 122 0.04 -16.55 24.67
CA THR A 122 -0.89 -17.62 25.07
C THR A 122 -0.14 -18.85 25.58
N GLU A 123 0.94 -19.25 24.89
CA GLU A 123 1.78 -20.38 25.30
C GLU A 123 2.49 -20.10 26.63
N SER A 124 3.12 -18.94 26.77
CA SER A 124 3.76 -18.47 28.01
C SER A 124 2.77 -18.46 29.18
N SER A 125 1.58 -17.88 28.99
CA SER A 125 0.52 -17.84 30.00
C SER A 125 -0.01 -19.24 30.37
N ALA A 126 0.01 -20.21 29.44
CA ALA A 126 -0.37 -21.59 29.74
C ALA A 126 0.72 -22.31 30.54
N LEU A 127 2.00 -22.14 30.17
CA LEU A 127 3.14 -22.69 30.88
C LEU A 127 3.24 -22.13 32.31
N GLN A 128 3.06 -20.82 32.47
CA GLN A 128 3.05 -20.17 33.78
C GLN A 128 1.98 -20.76 34.71
N ARG A 129 0.75 -20.97 34.20
CA ARG A 129 -0.32 -21.63 34.95
C ARG A 129 0.00 -23.08 35.31
N GLN A 130 0.66 -23.82 34.42
CA GLN A 130 1.10 -25.18 34.72
C GLN A 130 2.17 -25.20 35.82
N ILE A 131 3.10 -24.24 35.81
CA ILE A 131 4.10 -24.06 36.88
C ILE A 131 3.41 -23.73 38.21
N GLU A 132 2.43 -22.82 38.21
CA GLU A 132 1.66 -22.44 39.41
C GLU A 132 0.82 -23.58 39.99
N GLN A 133 0.43 -24.55 39.16
CA GLN A 133 -0.32 -25.74 39.58
C GLN A 133 0.57 -26.87 40.12
N LEU A 134 1.89 -26.76 40.00
CA LEU A 134 2.80 -27.73 40.62
C LEU A 134 2.66 -27.66 42.15
N PRO A 135 2.75 -28.81 42.86
CA PRO A 135 2.76 -28.82 44.32
C PRO A 135 3.80 -27.86 44.88
N HIS A 136 3.48 -27.15 45.97
CA HIS A 136 4.36 -26.14 46.59
C HIS A 136 5.74 -26.71 47.03
N ASP A 137 5.84 -28.03 47.17
CA ASP A 137 7.04 -28.74 47.59
C ASP A 137 7.89 -29.24 46.40
N THR A 138 7.50 -28.91 45.16
CA THR A 138 8.19 -29.35 43.94
C THR A 138 9.57 -28.66 43.85
N PRO A 139 10.68 -29.42 43.94
CA PRO A 139 12.02 -28.85 43.89
C PRO A 139 12.29 -28.12 42.56
N ASP A 140 13.12 -27.08 42.58
CA ASP A 140 13.52 -26.36 41.35
C ASP A 140 14.25 -27.26 40.34
N ILE A 141 14.85 -28.36 40.82
CA ILE A 141 15.51 -29.37 40.00
C ILE A 141 14.58 -30.45 39.44
N ASP A 142 13.28 -30.37 39.72
CA ASP A 142 12.30 -31.34 39.22
C ASP A 142 12.27 -31.33 37.67
N PRO A 143 12.42 -32.47 37.00
CA PRO A 143 12.50 -32.54 35.54
C PRO A 143 11.22 -32.04 34.86
N THR A 144 10.05 -32.21 35.48
CA THR A 144 8.78 -31.66 34.99
C THR A 144 8.81 -30.13 35.05
N ARG A 145 9.28 -29.54 36.16
CA ARG A 145 9.42 -28.09 36.28
C ARG A 145 10.46 -27.51 35.32
N ILE A 146 11.62 -28.15 35.17
CA ILE A 146 12.67 -27.74 34.21
C ILE A 146 12.13 -27.80 32.77
N SER A 147 11.34 -28.82 32.43
CA SER A 147 10.80 -28.97 31.07
C SER A 147 9.80 -27.88 30.70
N LEU A 148 9.02 -27.38 31.67
CA LEU A 148 8.06 -26.29 31.47
C LEU A 148 8.75 -24.93 31.34
N ILE A 149 9.87 -24.72 32.05
CA ILE A 149 10.65 -23.47 32.01
C ILE A 149 11.50 -23.36 30.73
N ARG A 150 11.98 -24.48 30.17
CA ARG A 150 12.87 -24.49 28.99
C ARG A 150 12.15 -24.56 27.64
N ARG A 151 10.82 -24.60 27.64
CA ARG A 151 10.01 -24.71 26.42
C ARG A 151 9.86 -23.35 25.76
#